data_AF-A0A6G0YV86-F1
#
_entry.id   AF-A0A6G0YV86-F1
#
_cell.length_a   1.000
_cell.length_b   1.000
_cell.length_c   1.000
_cell.angle_alpha   90.00
_cell.angle_beta   90.00
_cell.angle_gamma   90.00
#
_symmetry.space_group_name_H-M   'P 1'
#
loop_
_entity.id
_entity.type
_entity.pdbx_description
1 polymer ?
#
loop_
_entity_poly.entity_id
_entity_poly.type
_entity_poly.pdbx_seq_one_letter_code
_entity_poly.pdbx_strand_id
1 'polypeptide(L)'
;HIHLNNKLLIYKILLKPIWVYGIQLWGSAKPINSAVLNTYQSKTLRQITKELYYVSNHTLHHDLSIPLVADVAKTHYKIFHNRLLNHRNPLMHYISSSTIPGNPPKRLNRKWCRNLLNN
;
A
#
# COMPACT_ATOMS: atom_id res chain seq x y z
N HIS A 1 28.84 14.28 -4.02
CA HIS A 1 27.39 14.58 -3.91
C HIS A 1 26.62 13.64 -4.83
N ILE A 2 25.67 12.84 -4.31
CA ILE A 2 24.82 11.96 -5.15
C ILE A 2 23.65 12.78 -5.70
N HIS A 3 23.43 12.73 -7.02
CA HIS A 3 22.32 13.40 -7.69
C HIS A 3 20.95 12.92 -7.17
N LEU A 4 19.95 13.81 -7.14
CA LEU A 4 18.61 13.51 -6.61
C LEU A 4 17.99 12.27 -7.30
N ASN A 5 18.11 12.20 -8.64
CA ASN A 5 17.59 11.09 -9.42
C ASN A 5 18.19 9.74 -8.98
N ASN A 6 19.47 9.69 -8.63
CA ASN A 6 20.12 8.45 -8.19
C ASN A 6 19.60 8.02 -6.82
N LYS A 7 19.36 8.96 -5.90
CA LYS A 7 18.75 8.67 -4.60
C LYS A 7 17.32 8.16 -4.75
N LEU A 8 16.52 8.77 -5.63
CA LEU A 8 15.17 8.30 -5.94
C LEU A 8 15.18 6.92 -6.59
N LEU A 9 16.16 6.64 -7.45
CA LEU A 9 16.34 5.32 -8.05
C LEU A 9 16.61 4.26 -6.97
N ILE A 10 17.51 4.55 -6.03
CA ILE A 10 17.79 3.66 -4.87
C ILE A 10 16.52 3.42 -4.04
N TYR A 11 15.73 4.46 -3.79
CA TYR A 11 14.45 4.32 -3.09
C TYR A 11 13.49 3.37 -3.85
N LYS A 12 13.37 3.54 -5.18
CA LYS A 12 12.48 2.73 -6.02
C LYS A 12 12.93 1.27 -6.09
N ILE A 13 14.24 1.00 -6.11
CA ILE A 13 14.79 -0.36 -6.27
C ILE A 13 14.88 -1.12 -4.96
N LEU A 14 15.23 -0.46 -3.84
CA LEU A 14 15.47 -1.15 -2.57
C LEU A 14 14.33 -0.95 -1.58
N LEU A 15 14.03 0.31 -1.26
CA LEU A 15 13.11 0.61 -0.15
C LEU A 15 11.67 0.28 -0.54
N LYS A 16 11.27 0.59 -1.77
CA LYS A 16 9.93 0.28 -2.29
C LYS A 16 9.57 -1.21 -2.18
N PRO A 17 10.35 -2.15 -2.75
CA PRO A 17 9.99 -3.56 -2.64
C PRO A 17 9.96 -4.10 -1.20
N ILE A 18 10.84 -3.62 -0.31
CA ILE A 18 10.85 -4.04 1.10
C ILE A 18 9.51 -3.74 1.78
N TRP A 19 9.01 -2.51 1.68
CA TRP A 19 7.74 -2.17 2.32
C TRP A 19 6.53 -2.71 1.55
N VAL A 20 6.62 -2.86 0.22
CA VAL A 20 5.56 -3.49 -0.59
C VAL A 20 5.37 -4.97 -0.21
N TYR A 21 6.46 -5.68 0.09
CA TYR A 21 6.36 -7.03 0.62
C TYR A 21 5.69 -7.04 2.00
N GLY A 22 6.11 -6.12 2.89
CA GLY A 22 5.52 -5.97 4.21
C GLY A 22 4.00 -5.72 4.18
N ILE A 23 3.53 -4.84 3.30
CA ILE A 23 2.10 -4.52 3.26
C ILE A 23 1.24 -5.70 2.79
N GLN A 24 1.75 -6.56 1.91
CA GLN A 24 1.03 -7.77 1.49
C GLN A 24 0.89 -8.78 2.63
N LEU A 25 1.92 -8.91 3.48
CA LEU A 25 1.96 -9.87 4.57
C LEU A 25 1.19 -9.40 5.81
N TRP A 26 1.39 -8.15 6.25
CA TRP A 26 0.85 -7.64 7.54
C TRP A 26 0.11 -6.31 7.43
N GLY A 27 -0.12 -5.78 6.22
CA GLY A 27 -0.81 -4.50 6.00
C GLY A 27 -2.28 -4.49 6.41
N SER A 28 -2.99 -5.60 6.22
CA SER A 28 -4.38 -5.77 6.64
C SER A 28 -4.52 -6.17 8.12
N ALA A 29 -3.41 -6.49 8.79
CA ALA A 29 -3.43 -7.00 10.15
C ALA A 29 -3.79 -5.93 11.18
N LYS A 30 -3.32 -4.68 11.04
CA LYS A 30 -3.72 -3.56 11.90
C LYS A 30 -3.65 -2.24 11.13
N PRO A 31 -4.59 -1.29 11.34
CA PRO A 31 -4.55 0.00 10.65
C PRO A 31 -3.26 0.78 10.93
N ILE A 32 -2.67 0.60 12.13
CA ILE A 32 -1.41 1.24 12.52
C ILE A 32 -0.25 0.87 11.58
N ASN A 33 -0.22 -0.35 11.04
CA ASN A 33 0.87 -0.82 10.20
C ASN A 33 0.97 0.00 8.90
N SER A 34 -0.18 0.28 8.28
CA SER A 34 -0.23 1.13 7.08
C SER A 34 0.14 2.57 7.40
N ALA A 35 -0.22 3.10 8.57
CA ALA A 35 0.13 4.45 9.00
C ALA A 35 1.65 4.60 9.25
N VAL A 36 2.27 3.60 9.88
CA VAL A 36 3.72 3.54 10.08
C VAL A 36 4.46 3.51 8.75
N LEU A 37 3.99 2.72 7.78
CA LEU A 37 4.59 2.68 6.43
C LEU A 37 4.43 4.00 5.67
N ASN A 38 3.26 4.64 5.74
CA ASN A 38 3.07 5.98 5.19
C ASN A 38 4.05 6.99 5.82
N THR A 39 4.24 6.91 7.14
CA THR A 39 5.15 7.81 7.87
C THR A 39 6.60 7.56 7.47
N TYR A 40 6.98 6.29 7.35
CA TYR A 40 8.29 5.88 6.86
C TYR A 40 8.55 6.43 5.45
N GLN A 41 7.62 6.22 4.51
CA GLN A 41 7.71 6.72 3.14
C GLN A 41 7.89 8.24 3.12
N SER A 42 7.03 9.01 3.79
CA SER A 42 7.10 10.47 3.80
C SER A 42 8.41 10.99 4.40
N LYS A 43 8.90 10.39 5.49
CA LYS A 43 10.19 10.76 6.11
C LYS A 43 11.36 10.50 5.17
N THR A 44 11.40 9.33 4.54
CA THR A 44 12.46 8.96 3.61
C THR A 44 12.47 9.87 2.38
N LEU A 45 11.31 10.17 1.80
CA LEU A 45 11.23 11.07 0.64
C LEU A 45 11.74 12.46 0.97
N ARG A 46 11.36 13.03 2.13
CA ARG A 46 11.86 14.32 2.60
C ARG A 46 13.38 14.32 2.83
N GLN A 47 13.93 13.24 3.37
CA GLN A 47 15.39 13.11 3.52
C GLN A 47 16.12 13.07 2.17
N ILE A 48 15.52 12.45 1.16
CA ILE A 48 16.08 12.37 -0.19
C ILE A 48 16.09 13.74 -0.87
N THR A 49 14.96 14.46 -0.81
CA THR A 49 14.78 15.76 -1.45
C THR A 49 15.35 16.93 -0.63
N LYS A 50 15.60 16.73 0.66
CA LYS A 50 15.94 17.78 1.64
C LYS A 50 14.85 18.85 1.77
N GLU A 51 13.58 18.42 1.68
CA GLU A 51 12.42 19.32 1.70
C GLU A 51 12.01 19.74 3.11
N LEU A 52 11.48 20.96 3.21
CA LEU A 52 10.95 21.53 4.46
C LEU A 52 9.61 20.88 4.85
N TYR A 53 9.31 20.81 6.14
CA TYR A 53 8.06 20.24 6.66
C TYR A 53 6.80 21.01 6.25
N TYR A 54 6.94 22.26 5.80
CA TYR A 54 5.84 23.09 5.30
C TYR A 54 5.23 22.54 4.00
N VAL A 55 6.01 21.85 3.17
CA VAL A 55 5.51 21.24 1.93
C VAL A 55 4.59 20.08 2.27
N SER A 56 3.39 20.04 1.69
CA SER A 56 2.45 18.94 1.94
C SER A 56 2.98 17.61 1.41
N ASN A 57 2.64 16.49 2.07
CA ASN A 57 3.02 15.17 1.55
C ASN A 57 2.42 14.94 0.16
N HIS A 58 1.19 15.40 -0.08
CA HIS A 58 0.52 15.20 -1.37
C HIS A 58 1.28 15.89 -2.52
N THR A 59 1.76 17.12 -2.30
CA THR A 59 2.60 17.87 -3.25
C THR A 59 3.91 17.13 -3.51
N LEU A 60 4.62 16.70 -2.46
CA LEU A 60 5.85 15.91 -2.58
C LEU A 60 5.66 14.62 -3.40
N HIS A 61 4.56 13.91 -3.16
CA HIS A 61 4.24 12.68 -3.88
C HIS A 61 3.92 12.94 -5.36
N HIS A 62 3.20 14.03 -5.65
CA HIS A 62 2.88 14.45 -7.01
C HIS A 62 4.14 14.85 -7.78
N ASP A 63 4.96 15.73 -7.22
CA ASP A 63 6.18 16.24 -7.86
C ASP A 63 7.21 15.13 -8.11
N LEU A 64 7.34 14.18 -7.18
CA LEU A 64 8.24 13.04 -7.31
C LEU A 64 7.66 11.90 -8.16
N SER A 65 6.39 11.96 -8.57
CA SER A 65 5.67 10.90 -9.27
C SER A 65 5.66 9.56 -8.51
N ILE A 66 5.57 9.60 -7.17
CA ILE A 66 5.61 8.41 -6.31
C ILE A 66 4.23 8.17 -5.70
N PRO A 67 3.60 7.00 -5.92
CA PRO A 67 2.29 6.72 -5.34
C PRO A 67 2.37 6.54 -3.82
N LEU A 68 1.29 6.89 -3.13
CA LEU A 68 1.14 6.68 -1.69
C LEU A 68 1.07 5.18 -1.38
N VAL A 69 1.51 4.78 -0.18
CA VAL A 69 1.40 3.38 0.28
C VAL A 69 -0.03 2.86 0.17
N ALA A 70 -1.03 3.70 0.49
CA ALA A 70 -2.44 3.33 0.42
C ALA A 70 -2.88 2.98 -1.02
N ASP A 71 -2.47 3.76 -2.01
CA ASP A 71 -2.81 3.53 -3.42
C ASP A 71 -2.13 2.28 -3.95
N VAL A 72 -0.88 2.07 -3.56
CA VAL A 72 -0.12 0.84 -3.90
C VAL A 72 -0.81 -0.38 -3.29
N ALA A 73 -1.23 -0.33 -2.03
CA ALA A 73 -1.97 -1.41 -1.38
C ALA A 73 -3.29 -1.74 -2.10
N LYS A 74 -4.07 -0.70 -2.45
CA LYS A 74 -5.30 -0.85 -3.25
C LYS A 74 -5.01 -1.50 -4.60
N THR A 75 -3.98 -1.04 -5.30
CA THR A 75 -3.61 -1.53 -6.63
C THR A 75 -3.20 -3.00 -6.58
N HIS A 76 -2.33 -3.39 -5.64
CA HIS A 76 -1.93 -4.78 -5.44
C HIS A 76 -3.12 -5.68 -5.12
N TYR A 77 -4.03 -5.23 -4.25
CA TYR A 77 -5.20 -6.01 -3.92
C TYR A 77 -6.15 -6.17 -5.11
N LYS A 78 -6.39 -5.11 -5.90
CA LYS A 78 -7.19 -5.18 -7.14
C LYS A 78 -6.60 -6.18 -8.13
N ILE A 79 -5.29 -6.17 -8.35
CA ILE A 79 -4.60 -7.14 -9.22
C ILE A 79 -4.80 -8.57 -8.70
N PHE A 80 -4.60 -8.80 -7.40
CA PHE A 80 -4.80 -10.11 -6.78
C PHE A 80 -6.26 -10.58 -6.91
N HIS A 81 -7.22 -9.70 -6.62
CA HIS A 81 -8.65 -9.99 -6.70
C HIS A 81 -9.06 -10.38 -8.13
N ASN A 82 -8.61 -9.63 -9.14
CA ASN A 82 -8.89 -9.95 -10.54
C ASN A 82 -8.30 -11.30 -10.97
N ARG A 83 -7.15 -11.69 -10.41
CA ARG A 83 -6.55 -13.01 -10.67
C ARG A 83 -7.37 -14.15 -10.06
N LEU A 84 -8.03 -13.94 -8.93
CA LEU A 84 -8.90 -14.95 -8.31
C LEU A 84 -10.11 -15.29 -9.18
N LEU A 85 -10.65 -14.31 -9.93
CA LEU A 85 -11.79 -14.51 -10.82
C LEU A 85 -11.49 -15.45 -11.99
N ASN A 86 -10.25 -15.47 -12.47
CA ASN A 86 -9.83 -16.29 -13.61
C ASN A 86 -9.10 -17.58 -13.18
N HIS A 87 -9.16 -17.94 -11.90
CA HIS A 87 -8.41 -19.07 -11.36
C HIS A 87 -9.12 -20.40 -11.65
N ARG A 88 -8.35 -21.44 -12.02
CA ARG A 88 -8.88 -22.77 -12.37
C ARG A 88 -9.67 -23.44 -11.23
N ASN A 89 -9.26 -23.19 -9.99
CA ASN A 89 -9.93 -23.76 -8.81
C ASN A 89 -11.24 -23.00 -8.50
N PRO A 90 -12.42 -23.65 -8.57
CA PRO A 90 -13.70 -23.00 -8.33
C PRO A 90 -13.85 -22.46 -6.91
N LEU A 91 -13.12 -23.01 -5.93
CA LEU A 91 -13.16 -22.52 -4.55
C LEU A 91 -12.62 -21.10 -4.40
N MET A 92 -11.75 -20.66 -5.32
CA MET A 92 -11.20 -19.30 -5.31
C MET A 92 -12.27 -18.24 -5.59
N HIS A 93 -13.35 -18.58 -6.31
CA HIS A 93 -14.46 -17.67 -6.53
C HIS A 93 -15.17 -17.31 -5.22
N TYR A 94 -15.30 -18.26 -4.28
CA TYR A 94 -15.87 -17.96 -2.96
C TYR A 94 -15.01 -16.97 -2.17
N ILE A 95 -13.68 -17.04 -2.28
CA ILE A 95 -12.76 -16.10 -1.63
C ILE A 95 -12.83 -14.71 -2.28
N SER A 96 -13.10 -14.64 -3.59
CA SER A 96 -13.32 -13.37 -4.29
C SER A 96 -14.66 -12.71 -3.98
N SER A 97 -15.59 -13.39 -3.30
CA SER A 97 -16.88 -12.78 -2.97
C SER A 97 -16.74 -11.53 -2.09
N SER A 98 -17.41 -10.44 -2.46
CA SER A 98 -17.38 -9.18 -1.70
C SER A 98 -18.08 -9.28 -0.34
N THR A 99 -19.04 -10.21 -0.21
CA THR A 99 -19.92 -10.36 0.95
C THR A 99 -19.73 -11.73 1.59
N ILE A 100 -19.50 -11.76 2.90
CA ILE A 100 -19.57 -13.00 3.69
C ILE A 100 -21.01 -13.08 4.21
N PRO A 101 -21.70 -14.22 4.07
CA PRO A 101 -23.03 -14.39 4.64
C PRO A 101 -22.97 -14.10 6.15
N GLY A 102 -23.84 -13.20 6.63
CA GLY A 102 -23.91 -12.81 8.04
C GLY A 102 -22.92 -11.72 8.50
N ASN A 103 -22.00 -11.25 7.66
CA ASN A 103 -21.04 -10.15 7.93
C ASN A 103 -20.57 -10.07 9.40
N PRO A 104 -19.82 -11.08 9.89
CA PRO A 104 -19.51 -11.19 11.31
C PRO A 104 -18.75 -9.96 11.84
N PRO A 105 -18.98 -9.56 13.10
CA PRO A 105 -18.32 -8.40 13.69
C PRO A 105 -16.80 -8.55 13.65
N LYS A 106 -16.12 -7.47 13.27
CA LYS A 106 -14.66 -7.48 13.10
C LYS A 106 -13.99 -7.40 14.45
N ARG A 107 -13.32 -8.48 14.87
CA ARG A 107 -12.44 -8.46 16.05
C ARG A 107 -11.34 -7.41 15.86
N LEU A 108 -11.13 -6.55 16.86
CA LEU A 108 -10.08 -5.52 16.90
C LEU A 108 -10.16 -4.43 15.81
N ASN A 109 -11.34 -4.08 15.30
CA ASN A 109 -11.54 -3.00 14.30
C ASN A 109 -10.62 -3.12 13.07
N ARG A 110 -10.32 -4.35 12.63
CA ARG A 110 -9.39 -4.63 11.53
C ARG A 110 -10.01 -4.28 10.17
N LYS A 111 -9.25 -3.62 9.30
CA LYS A 111 -9.63 -3.44 7.90
C LYS A 111 -9.30 -4.73 7.13
N TRP A 112 -10.30 -5.33 6.51
CA TRP A 112 -10.12 -6.49 5.65
C TRP A 112 -9.57 -6.04 4.29
N CYS A 113 -8.80 -6.90 3.62
CA CYS A 113 -8.25 -6.58 2.30
C CYS A 113 -9.36 -6.21 1.29
N ARG A 114 -10.51 -6.88 1.33
CA ARG A 114 -11.69 -6.56 0.49
C ARG A 114 -12.23 -5.14 0.64
N ASN A 115 -12.05 -4.50 1.81
CA ASN A 115 -12.46 -3.11 2.00
C ASN A 115 -11.64 -2.14 1.13
N LEU A 116 -10.51 -2.59 0.58
CA LEU A 116 -9.71 -1.81 -0.37
C LEU A 116 -10.34 -1.74 -1.78
N LEU A 117 -11.41 -2.51 -2.06
CA LEU A 117 -12.14 -2.45 -3.34
C LEU A 117 -13.18 -1.33 -3.39
N ASN A 118 -13.88 -1.10 -2.27
CA ASN A 118 -15.06 -0.23 -2.21
C ASN A 118 -14.73 1.24 -1.90
N ASN A 119 -13.47 1.66 -2.01
CA ASN A 119 -12.99 2.91 -1.42
C ASN A 119 -11.91 3.62 -2.21
#